data_AF-A0A1I6BR92-F1
#
_entry.id   AF-A0A1I6BR92-F1
#
_cell.length_a   1.000
_cell.length_b   1.000
_cell.length_c   1.000
_cell.angle_alpha   90.00
_cell.angle_beta   90.00
_cell.angle_gamma   90.00
#
_symmetry.space_group_name_H-M   'P 1'
#
loop_
_entity.id
_entity.type
_entity.pdbx_description
1 polymer ?
#
loop_
_entity_poly.entity_id
_entity_poly.type
_entity_poly.pdbx_seq_one_letter_code
_entity_poly.pdbx_strand_id
1 'polypeptide(L)'
;MVTLTEDLFAQINAVLAEWNPIGVPDGTAEDEYQSYVAVLVESWNRAQDVKPAMVWVYTQPMGYDVNPAFSRATRLFATQINQLLQAQEST
;
A
#
# COMPACT_ATOMS: atom_id res chain seq x y z
N MET A 1 5.30 16.35 5.60
CA MET A 1 5.06 15.84 4.24
C MET A 1 6.22 14.94 3.86
N VAL A 2 5.92 13.68 3.57
CA VAL A 2 6.90 12.66 3.21
C VAL A 2 7.27 12.78 1.73
N THR A 3 8.56 12.78 1.44
CA THR A 3 9.11 12.67 0.08
C THR A 3 9.42 11.21 -0.22
N LEU A 4 9.04 10.73 -1.40
CA LEU A 4 9.28 9.37 -1.82
C LEU A 4 10.74 9.19 -2.25
N THR A 5 11.55 8.56 -1.39
CA THR A 5 12.92 8.13 -1.70
C THR A 5 12.93 6.74 -2.33
N GLU A 6 14.04 6.33 -2.95
CA GLU A 6 14.19 4.98 -3.52
C GLU A 6 14.06 3.88 -2.45
N ASP A 7 14.63 4.10 -1.27
CA ASP A 7 14.56 3.16 -0.15
C ASP A 7 13.13 3.03 0.40
N LEU A 8 12.44 4.14 0.61
CA LEU A 8 11.04 4.14 1.04
C LEU A 8 10.14 3.48 -0.01
N PHE A 9 10.41 3.74 -1.29
CA PHE A 9 9.69 3.11 -2.39
C PHE A 9 9.82 1.58 -2.32
N ALA A 10 11.04 1.06 -2.18
CA ALA A 10 11.31 -0.37 -2.09
C ALA A 10 10.61 -1.01 -0.88
N GLN A 11 10.66 -0.35 0.28
CA GLN A 11 9.99 -0.84 1.49
C GLN A 11 8.47 -0.91 1.34
N ILE A 12 7.83 0.14 0.81
CA ILE A 12 6.38 0.14 0.59
C ILE A 12 6.00 -0.91 -0.45
N ASN A 13 6.77 -1.05 -1.54
CA ASN A 13 6.48 -2.02 -2.58
C ASN A 13 6.55 -3.46 -2.07
N ALA A 14 7.54 -3.78 -1.22
CA ALA A 14 7.64 -5.08 -0.57
C ALA A 14 6.40 -5.39 0.29
N VAL A 15 5.92 -4.42 1.07
CA VAL A 15 4.70 -4.60 1.88
C VAL A 15 3.46 -4.81 1.00
N LEU A 16 3.39 -4.16 -0.17
CA LEU A 16 2.29 -4.40 -1.12
C LEU A 16 2.38 -5.77 -1.79
N ALA A 17 3.59 -6.22 -2.11
CA ALA A 17 3.84 -7.56 -2.63
C ALA A 17 3.49 -8.66 -1.61
N GLU A 18 3.64 -8.40 -0.31
CA GLU A 18 3.16 -9.30 0.75
C GLU A 18 1.64 -9.22 0.95
N TRP A 19 1.03 -8.05 0.79
CA TRP A 19 -0.41 -7.85 0.90
C TRP A 19 -1.19 -8.66 -0.14
N ASN A 20 -0.75 -8.61 -1.40
CA ASN A 20 -1.17 -9.45 -2.52
C ASN A 20 -2.62 -9.98 -2.45
N PRO A 21 -3.63 -9.10 -2.48
CA PRO A 21 -5.01 -9.46 -2.18
C PRO A 21 -5.66 -10.32 -3.27
N ILE A 22 -5.04 -10.41 -4.45
CA ILE A 22 -5.54 -11.16 -5.61
C ILE A 22 -4.69 -12.40 -5.92
N GLY A 23 -3.66 -12.69 -5.11
CA GLY A 23 -2.86 -13.91 -5.21
C GLY A 23 -1.98 -13.99 -6.47
N VAL A 24 -1.38 -12.86 -6.87
CA VAL A 24 -0.35 -12.80 -7.92
C VAL A 24 0.81 -13.72 -7.55
N PRO A 25 1.39 -14.50 -8.49
CA PRO A 25 2.53 -15.36 -8.20
C PRO A 25 3.74 -14.60 -7.62
N ASP A 26 4.46 -15.27 -6.70
CA ASP A 26 5.71 -14.77 -6.13
C ASP A 26 6.70 -14.39 -7.25
N GLY A 27 7.35 -13.23 -7.11
CA GLY A 27 8.25 -12.66 -8.12
C GLY A 27 7.57 -11.81 -9.20
N THR A 28 6.23 -11.77 -9.24
CA THR A 28 5.47 -10.82 -10.09
C THR A 28 4.66 -9.79 -9.29
N ALA A 29 4.43 -10.05 -8.00
CA ALA A 29 3.69 -9.16 -7.12
C ALA A 29 4.36 -7.77 -6.98
N GLU A 30 5.69 -7.70 -6.85
CA GLU A 30 6.41 -6.42 -6.79
C GLU A 30 6.20 -5.58 -8.05
N ASP A 31 6.21 -6.21 -9.22
CA ASP A 31 5.98 -5.51 -10.49
C ASP A 31 4.53 -5.05 -10.66
N GLU A 32 3.57 -5.87 -10.21
CA GLU A 32 2.14 -5.56 -10.27
C GLU A 32 1.80 -4.35 -9.39
N TYR A 33 2.32 -4.31 -8.17
CA TYR A 33 1.91 -3.32 -7.18
C TYR A 33 2.75 -2.04 -7.14
N GLN A 34 3.92 -2.00 -7.81
CA GLN A 34 4.83 -0.85 -7.79
C GLN A 34 4.15 0.47 -8.18
N SER A 35 3.21 0.42 -9.12
CA SER A 35 2.52 1.60 -9.64
C SER A 35 1.64 2.30 -8.59
N TYR A 36 1.26 1.57 -7.54
CA TYR A 36 0.40 2.09 -6.48
C TYR A 36 1.18 2.76 -5.34
N VAL A 37 2.50 2.60 -5.26
CA VAL A 37 3.33 3.19 -4.19
C VAL A 37 3.13 4.71 -4.11
N ALA A 38 3.20 5.40 -5.26
CA ALA A 38 3.01 6.84 -5.31
C ALA A 38 1.61 7.27 -4.82
N VAL A 39 0.57 6.48 -5.15
CA VAL A 39 -0.81 6.73 -4.72
C VAL A 39 -0.93 6.64 -3.20
N LEU A 40 -0.26 5.68 -2.57
CA LEU A 40 -0.29 5.53 -1.11
C LEU A 40 0.42 6.69 -0.40
N VAL A 41 1.60 7.09 -0.89
CA VAL A 41 2.32 8.24 -0.32
C VAL A 41 1.53 9.53 -0.47
N GLU A 42 0.89 9.75 -1.62
CA GLU A 42 0.02 10.90 -1.83
C GLU A 42 -1.20 10.87 -0.89
N SER A 43 -1.84 9.71 -0.73
CA SER A 43 -2.96 9.53 0.21
C SER A 43 -2.53 9.84 1.65
N TRP A 44 -1.37 9.33 2.07
CA TRP A 44 -0.83 9.60 3.40
C TRP A 44 -0.51 11.07 3.62
N ASN A 45 0.15 11.73 2.67
CA ASN A 45 0.45 13.15 2.78
C ASN A 45 -0.80 14.03 2.91
N ARG A 46 -1.94 13.58 2.36
CA ARG A 46 -3.23 14.29 2.45
C ARG A 46 -4.00 13.98 3.74
N ALA A 47 -4.00 12.73 4.19
CA ALA A 47 -4.95 12.23 5.19
C ALA A 47 -4.33 11.46 6.36
N GLN A 48 -3.02 11.21 6.34
CA GLN A 48 -2.30 10.39 7.33
C GLN A 48 -2.94 9.00 7.51
N ASP A 49 -3.45 8.43 6.42
CA ASP A 49 -3.91 7.04 6.34
C ASP A 49 -3.88 6.54 4.89
N VAL A 50 -3.21 5.42 4.64
CA VAL A 50 -3.17 4.78 3.31
C VAL A 50 -4.32 3.81 3.07
N LYS A 51 -5.03 3.39 4.12
CA LYS A 51 -6.07 2.35 4.00
C LYS A 51 -7.15 2.69 2.96
N PRO A 52 -7.71 3.92 2.90
CA PRO A 52 -8.68 4.26 1.87
C PRO A 52 -8.14 4.10 0.45
N ALA A 53 -6.86 4.43 0.22
CA ALA A 53 -6.21 4.25 -1.07
C ALA A 53 -6.01 2.77 -1.42
N MET A 54 -5.60 1.92 -0.47
CA MET A 54 -5.52 0.48 -0.70
C MET A 54 -6.88 -0.14 -1.05
N VAL A 55 -7.96 0.29 -0.37
CA VAL A 55 -9.32 -0.13 -0.71
C VAL A 55 -9.74 0.37 -2.08
N TRP A 56 -9.39 1.60 -2.43
CA TRP A 56 -9.65 2.17 -3.75
C TRP A 56 -8.93 1.37 -4.84
N VAL A 57 -7.64 1.03 -4.67
CA VAL A 57 -6.86 0.21 -5.61
C VAL A 57 -7.53 -1.16 -5.84
N TYR A 58 -7.95 -1.82 -4.76
CA TYR A 58 -8.59 -3.13 -4.88
C TYR A 58 -9.96 -3.08 -5.58
N THR A 59 -10.74 -2.00 -5.37
CA THR A 59 -12.11 -1.91 -5.89
C THR A 59 -12.23 -1.26 -7.27
N GLN A 60 -11.36 -0.30 -7.59
CA GLN A 60 -11.48 0.52 -8.80
C GLN A 60 -10.57 0.02 -9.94
N PRO A 61 -9.23 0.12 -9.88
CA PRO A 61 -8.39 -0.38 -10.95
C PRO A 61 -8.39 -1.92 -11.05
N MET A 62 -8.50 -2.64 -9.93
CA MET A 62 -8.53 -4.12 -9.95
C MET A 62 -9.94 -4.69 -10.10
N GLY A 63 -10.98 -3.97 -9.68
CA GLY A 63 -12.39 -4.34 -9.90
C GLY A 63 -12.96 -5.42 -8.98
N TYR A 64 -12.41 -5.60 -7.77
CA TYR A 64 -12.87 -6.64 -6.83
C TYR A 64 -13.79 -6.10 -5.73
N ASP A 65 -14.71 -6.95 -5.27
CA ASP A 65 -15.60 -6.64 -4.16
C ASP A 65 -14.92 -6.80 -2.79
N VAL A 66 -15.18 -5.82 -1.91
CA VAL A 66 -14.69 -5.84 -0.53
C VAL A 66 -15.39 -6.95 0.25
N ASN A 67 -14.60 -7.82 0.87
CA ASN A 67 -15.08 -8.83 1.80
C ASN A 67 -14.39 -8.71 3.18
N PRO A 68 -14.88 -9.43 4.21
CA PRO A 68 -14.30 -9.35 5.56
C PRO A 68 -12.85 -9.86 5.66
N ALA A 69 -12.44 -10.83 4.83
CA ALA A 69 -11.07 -11.33 4.83
C ALA A 69 -10.11 -10.27 4.29
N PHE A 70 -10.44 -9.68 3.14
CA PHE A 70 -9.74 -8.53 2.57
C PHE A 70 -9.65 -7.38 3.58
N SER A 71 -10.78 -7.00 4.20
CA SER A 71 -10.81 -5.87 5.15
C SER A 71 -9.89 -6.07 6.35
N ARG A 72 -9.73 -7.32 6.82
CA ARG A 72 -8.82 -7.68 7.91
C ARG A 72 -7.36 -7.62 7.47
N ALA A 73 -7.03 -8.25 6.34
CA ALA A 73 -5.68 -8.23 5.79
C ALA A 73 -5.22 -6.80 5.48
N THR A 74 -6.02 -6.04 4.74
CA THR A 74 -5.70 -4.65 4.35
C THR A 74 -5.50 -3.74 5.56
N ARG A 75 -6.19 -3.99 6.69
CA ARG A 75 -5.93 -3.22 7.93
C ARG A 75 -4.51 -3.45 8.45
N LEU A 76 -4.04 -4.69 8.47
CA LEU A 76 -2.69 -5.03 8.94
C LEU A 76 -1.61 -4.35 8.09
N PHE A 77 -1.69 -4.51 6.77
CA PHE A 77 -0.71 -3.96 5.84
C PHE A 77 -0.77 -2.43 5.78
N ALA A 78 -1.96 -1.83 5.83
CA ALA A 78 -2.09 -0.38 5.93
C ALA A 78 -1.42 0.16 7.21
N THR A 79 -1.55 -0.53 8.35
CA THR A 79 -0.86 -0.13 9.58
C THR A 79 0.66 -0.17 9.41
N GLN A 80 1.21 -1.20 8.76
CA GLN A 80 2.65 -1.28 8.50
C GLN A 80 3.14 -0.13 7.60
N ILE A 81 2.45 0.13 6.49
CA ILE A 81 2.82 1.22 5.57
C ILE A 81 2.70 2.59 6.27
N ASN A 82 1.63 2.80 7.05
CA ASN A 82 1.47 4.01 7.84
C ASN A 82 2.63 4.22 8.83
N GLN A 83 3.14 3.16 9.46
CA GLN A 83 4.30 3.23 10.36
C GLN A 83 5.60 3.60 9.61
N LEU A 84 5.82 3.00 8.43
CA LEU A 84 6.96 3.35 7.58
C LEU A 84 6.93 4.84 7.20
N LEU A 85 5.78 5.33 6.74
CA LEU A 85 5.60 6.72 6.34
C LEU A 85 5.74 7.70 7.52
N GLN A 86 5.21 7.34 8.69
CA GLN A 86 5.35 8.15 9.90
C GLN A 86 6.82 8.29 10.35
N ALA A 87 7.62 7.22 10.22
CA ALA A 87 9.04 7.24 10.57
C ALA A 87 9.84 8.20 9.67
N GLN A 88 9.48 8.29 8.39
CA GLN A 88 10.14 9.18 7.43
C GLN A 88 9.82 10.66 7.68
N GLU A 89 8.64 10.99 8.21
CA GLU A 89 8.30 12.38 8.54
C GLU A 89 9.08 12.91 9.75
N SER A 90 9.61 12.01 10.59
CA SER A 90 10.39 12.37 11.79
C SER A 90 11.89 12.54 11.52
N THR A 91 12.32 12.35 10.27
CA THR A 91 13.72 12.42 9.82
C THR A 91 13.95 13.71 9.04
#